data_AF-A0A1U9YY92-F1
#
_entry.id   AF-A0A1U9YY92-F1
#
_cell.length_a   1.000
_cell.length_b   1.000
_cell.length_c   1.000
_cell.angle_alpha   90.00
_cell.angle_beta   90.00
_cell.angle_gamma   90.00
#
_symmetry.space_group_name_H-M   'P 1'
#
loop_
_entity.id
_entity.type
_entity.pdbx_description
1 polymer ?
#
loop_
_entity_poly.entity_id
_entity_poly.type
_entity_poly.pdbx_seq_one_letter_code
_entity_poly.pdbx_strand_id
1 'polypeptide(L)'
;MKKFFAGIVIGVASLAATACTPTQEGAAIGAGTGALVGTAIDGGGLGGALLGGAIGAGAGALVGRAVENQPGKCYYRDRYGREYTDDCPPGYR
;
A
#
# COMPACT_ATOMS: atom_id res chain seq x y z
N MET A 1 -17.45 -14.74 -18.58
CA MET A 1 -16.48 -15.48 -17.73
C MET A 1 -15.35 -14.60 -17.18
N LYS A 2 -14.62 -13.81 -17.99
CA LYS A 2 -13.56 -12.89 -17.50
C LYS A 2 -14.00 -11.87 -16.42
N LYS A 3 -15.26 -11.41 -16.48
CA LYS A 3 -15.82 -10.43 -15.54
C LYS A 3 -16.03 -10.99 -14.12
N PHE A 4 -16.30 -12.30 -14.01
CA PHE A 4 -16.42 -12.99 -12.72
C PHE A 4 -15.06 -13.20 -12.07
N PHE A 5 -14.03 -13.56 -12.84
CA PHE A 5 -12.66 -13.66 -12.34
C PHE A 5 -12.11 -12.30 -11.88
N ALA A 6 -12.37 -11.22 -12.62
CA ALA A 6 -12.00 -9.88 -12.20
C ALA A 6 -12.69 -9.48 -10.87
N GLY A 7 -13.98 -9.81 -10.72
CA GLY A 7 -14.72 -9.55 -9.47
C GLY A 7 -14.15 -10.32 -8.27
N ILE A 8 -13.72 -11.57 -8.47
CA ILE A 8 -13.10 -12.39 -7.42
C ILE A 8 -11.72 -11.85 -7.03
N VAL A 9 -10.88 -11.46 -8.01
CA VAL A 9 -9.56 -10.89 -7.74
C VAL A 9 -9.66 -9.56 -6.98
N ILE A 10 -10.60 -8.70 -7.38
CA ILE A 10 -10.85 -7.43 -6.68
C ILE A 10 -11.37 -7.70 -5.27
N GLY A 11 -12.31 -8.64 -5.11
CA GLY A 11 -12.85 -9.04 -3.80
C GLY A 11 -11.76 -9.58 -2.85
N VAL A 12 -10.89 -10.46 -3.35
CA VAL A 12 -9.76 -11.00 -2.57
C VAL A 12 -8.74 -9.91 -2.24
N ALA A 13 -8.44 -9.00 -3.17
CA ALA A 13 -7.56 -7.86 -2.91
C ALA A 13 -8.12 -6.93 -1.83
N SER A 14 -9.44 -6.69 -1.81
CA SER A 14 -10.08 -5.89 -0.76
C SER A 14 -10.11 -6.58 0.61
N LEU A 15 -10.23 -7.92 0.65
CA LEU A 15 -10.07 -8.66 1.90
C LEU A 15 -8.61 -8.65 2.38
N ALA A 16 -7.65 -8.80 1.46
CA ALA A 16 -6.23 -8.75 1.76
C ALA A 16 -5.79 -7.35 2.22
N ALA A 17 -6.44 -6.27 1.74
CA ALA A 17 -6.17 -4.91 2.20
C ALA A 17 -6.39 -4.71 3.70
N THR A 18 -7.24 -5.53 4.33
CA THR A 18 -7.43 -5.50 5.79
C THR A 18 -6.28 -6.16 6.57
N ALA A 19 -5.40 -6.91 5.90
CA ALA A 19 -4.26 -7.60 6.48
C ALA A 19 -2.89 -7.11 5.95
N CYS A 20 -2.87 -6.16 5.03
CA CYS A 20 -1.63 -5.57 4.50
C CYS A 20 -1.00 -4.65 5.55
N THR A 21 0.33 -4.75 5.71
CA THR A 21 1.09 -3.75 6.49
C THR A 21 1.17 -2.44 5.71
N PRO A 22 1.44 -1.28 6.36
CA PRO A 22 1.60 0.01 5.68
C PRO A 22 2.60 -0.04 4.53
N THR A 23 3.64 -0.87 4.68
CA THR A 23 4.64 -1.17 3.65
C THR A 23 4.05 -1.84 2.42
N GLN A 24 3.29 -2.93 2.61
CA GLN A 24 2.67 -3.65 1.50
C GLN A 24 1.60 -2.81 0.81
N GLU A 25 0.84 -2.03 1.58
CA GLU A 25 -0.14 -1.12 1.04
C GLU A 25 0.52 -0.05 0.17
N GLY A 26 1.54 0.63 0.70
CA GLY A 26 2.32 1.61 -0.06
C GLY A 26 2.94 1.00 -1.32
N ALA A 27 3.54 -0.20 -1.21
CA ALA A 27 4.12 -0.90 -2.35
C ALA A 27 3.07 -1.27 -3.40
N ALA A 28 1.91 -1.78 -3.01
CA ALA A 28 0.86 -2.17 -3.94
C ALA A 28 0.24 -0.97 -4.66
N ILE A 29 -0.07 0.10 -3.92
CA ILE A 29 -0.60 1.35 -4.49
C ILE A 29 0.44 1.97 -5.43
N GLY A 30 1.68 2.07 -4.99
CA GLY A 30 2.78 2.58 -5.80
C GLY A 30 3.02 1.75 -7.06
N ALA A 31 2.99 0.42 -6.95
CA ALA A 31 3.15 -0.48 -8.09
C ALA A 31 2.01 -0.33 -9.10
N GLY A 32 0.76 -0.32 -8.63
CA GLY A 32 -0.41 -0.20 -9.49
C GLY A 32 -0.45 1.14 -10.21
N THR A 33 -0.25 2.25 -9.48
CA THR A 33 -0.22 3.59 -10.06
C THR A 33 0.98 3.78 -10.99
N GLY A 34 2.17 3.37 -10.56
CA GLY A 34 3.41 3.45 -11.35
C GLY A 34 3.33 2.64 -12.64
N ALA A 35 2.73 1.45 -12.61
CA ALA A 35 2.55 0.64 -13.81
C ALA A 35 1.58 1.28 -14.81
N LEU A 36 0.46 1.83 -14.33
CA LEU A 36 -0.51 2.52 -15.21
C LEU A 36 0.11 3.76 -15.85
N VAL A 37 0.79 4.60 -15.07
CA VAL A 37 1.47 5.79 -15.59
C VAL A 37 2.59 5.41 -16.55
N GLY A 38 3.39 4.41 -16.19
CA GLY A 38 4.47 3.89 -17.03
C GLY A 38 3.96 3.37 -18.37
N THR A 39 2.85 2.61 -18.40
CA THR A 39 2.23 2.19 -19.66
C THR A 39 1.77 3.36 -20.51
N ALA A 40 1.22 4.41 -19.91
CA ALA A 40 0.72 5.57 -20.64
C ALA A 40 1.86 6.36 -21.31
N ILE A 41 3.01 6.49 -20.63
CA ILE A 41 4.19 7.17 -21.16
C ILE A 41 4.84 6.35 -22.29
N ASP A 42 4.88 5.03 -22.15
CA ASP A 42 5.47 4.10 -23.12
C ASP A 42 4.51 3.72 -24.27
N GLY A 43 3.42 4.49 -24.46
CA GLY A 43 2.47 4.28 -25.56
C GLY A 43 1.72 2.93 -25.51
N GLY A 44 1.56 2.35 -24.33
CA GLY A 44 0.98 1.03 -24.11
C GLY A 44 2.01 -0.10 -23.98
N GLY A 45 3.30 0.22 -23.96
CA GLY A 45 4.38 -0.74 -23.77
C GLY A 45 4.40 -1.38 -22.38
N LEU A 46 4.69 -2.69 -22.35
CA LEU A 46 4.90 -3.44 -21.11
C LEU A 46 6.18 -2.99 -20.37
N GLY A 47 7.15 -2.40 -21.08
CA GLY A 47 8.39 -1.89 -20.50
C GLY A 47 8.11 -0.76 -19.52
N GLY A 48 7.30 0.22 -19.92
CA GLY A 48 6.81 1.28 -19.06
C GLY A 48 6.05 0.75 -17.84
N ALA A 49 5.18 -0.24 -18.03
CA ALA A 49 4.42 -0.88 -16.95
C ALA A 49 5.33 -1.49 -15.87
N LEU A 50 6.31 -2.28 -16.31
CA LEU A 50 7.21 -3.01 -15.42
C LEU A 50 8.14 -2.05 -14.69
N LEU A 51 8.72 -1.08 -15.40
CA LEU A 51 9.65 -0.13 -14.80
C LEU A 51 8.92 0.80 -13.83
N GLY A 52 7.78 1.37 -14.26
CA GLY A 52 6.96 2.23 -13.43
C GLY A 52 6.39 1.50 -12.22
N GLY A 53 5.94 0.26 -12.40
CA GLY A 53 5.46 -0.59 -11.32
C GLY A 53 6.56 -0.96 -10.32
N ALA A 54 7.76 -1.31 -10.77
CA ALA A 54 8.87 -1.64 -9.88
C ALA A 54 9.34 -0.43 -9.06
N ILE A 55 9.49 0.73 -9.71
CA ILE A 55 9.88 1.98 -9.03
C ILE A 55 8.80 2.40 -8.04
N GLY A 56 7.53 2.39 -8.47
CA GLY A 56 6.39 2.71 -7.62
C GLY A 56 6.27 1.76 -6.42
N ALA A 57 6.49 0.46 -6.63
CA ALA A 57 6.51 -0.53 -5.55
C ALA A 57 7.61 -0.24 -4.53
N GLY A 58 8.84 0.00 -5.00
CA GLY A 58 9.97 0.30 -4.14
C GLY A 58 9.78 1.59 -3.33
N ALA A 59 9.36 2.67 -4.00
CA ALA A 59 9.10 3.95 -3.36
C ALA A 59 7.96 3.85 -2.34
N GLY A 60 6.85 3.22 -2.73
CA GLY A 60 5.70 3.01 -1.86
C GLY A 60 6.01 2.13 -0.65
N ALA A 61 6.82 1.08 -0.83
CA ALA A 61 7.31 0.24 0.26
C ALA A 61 8.13 1.07 1.26
N LEU A 62 9.06 1.90 0.77
CA LEU A 62 9.90 2.73 1.63
C LEU A 62 9.08 3.73 2.45
N VAL A 63 8.08 4.38 1.83
CA VAL A 63 7.18 5.28 2.54
C VAL A 63 6.37 4.53 3.58
N GLY A 64 5.79 3.39 3.23
CA GLY A 64 5.06 2.55 4.18
C GLY A 64 5.93 2.08 5.35
N ARG A 65 7.20 1.73 5.09
CA ARG A 65 8.18 1.41 6.15
C ARG A 65 8.50 2.61 7.03
N ALA A 66 8.60 3.81 6.47
CA ALA A 66 8.85 5.02 7.24
C ALA A 66 7.69 5.33 8.18
N VAL A 67 6.44 5.18 7.70
CA VAL A 67 5.23 5.34 8.52
C VAL A 67 5.16 4.28 9.62
N GLU A 68 5.48 3.03 9.29
CA GLU A 68 5.47 1.90 10.23
C GLU A 68 6.50 2.09 11.37
N ASN A 69 7.67 2.66 11.06
CA ASN A 69 8.77 2.85 12.02
C ASN A 69 8.87 4.28 12.56
N GLN A 70 7.82 5.09 12.46
CA GLN A 70 7.89 6.49 12.85
C GLN A 70 8.11 6.63 14.38
N PRO A 71 9.26 7.18 14.82
CA PRO A 71 9.54 7.30 16.24
C PRO A 71 8.58 8.31 16.89
N GLY A 72 8.04 7.96 18.06
CA GLY A 72 7.11 8.82 18.81
C GLY A 72 5.63 8.67 18.41
N LYS A 73 5.30 7.75 17.50
CA LYS A 73 3.91 7.36 17.23
C LYS A 73 3.59 6.05 17.96
N CYS A 74 2.50 6.06 18.73
CA CYS A 74 2.02 4.92 19.50
C CYS A 74 0.69 4.42 18.90
N TYR A 75 0.56 3.10 18.75
CA TYR A 75 -0.68 2.46 18.31
C TYR A 75 -1.63 2.27 19.49
N TYR A 76 -2.83 2.82 19.38
CA TYR A 76 -3.89 2.71 20.36
C TYR A 76 -5.05 1.90 19.80
N ARG A 77 -5.71 1.14 20.67
CA ARG A 77 -6.91 0.38 20.33
C ARG A 77 -8.06 0.85 21.21
N ASP A 78 -9.13 1.33 20.59
CA ASP A 78 -10.31 1.76 21.32
C ASP A 78 -11.19 0.57 21.78
N ARG A 79 -12.24 0.86 22.55
CA ARG A 79 -13.18 -0.14 23.07
C ARG A 79 -14.01 -0.83 21.98
N TYR A 80 -14.07 -0.24 20.78
CA TYR A 80 -14.75 -0.78 19.61
C TYR A 80 -13.78 -1.58 18.71
N GLY A 81 -12.53 -1.76 19.14
CA GLY A 81 -11.52 -2.51 18.42
C GLY A 81 -10.87 -1.75 17.27
N ARG A 82 -11.16 -0.44 17.11
CA ARG A 82 -10.55 0.41 16.09
C ARG A 82 -9.14 0.77 16.54
N GLU A 83 -8.18 0.57 15.65
CA GLU A 83 -6.78 0.92 15.87
C GLU A 83 -6.52 2.32 15.30
N TYR A 84 -5.83 3.17 16.05
CA TYR A 84 -5.44 4.50 15.62
C TYR A 84 -4.04 4.82 16.11
N THR A 85 -3.30 5.59 15.30
CA THR A 85 -1.95 6.02 15.61
C THR A 85 -1.98 7.44 16.12
N ASP A 86 -1.45 7.68 17.32
CA ASP A 86 -1.38 9.02 17.93
C ASP A 86 0.02 9.26 18.52
N ASP A 87 0.30 10.51 18.91
CA ASP A 87 1.54 10.86 19.58
C ASP A 87 1.67 10.10 20.91
N CYS A 88 2.86 9.53 21.15
CA CYS A 88 3.14 8.83 22.39
C CYS A 88 3.08 9.80 23.59
N PRO A 89 2.58 9.35 24.76
CA PRO A 89 2.46 10.16 25.94
C PRO A 89 3.84 10.62 26.42
N PRO A 90 3.92 11.81 27.03
CA PRO A 90 5.19 12.34 27.54
C PRO A 90 5.77 11.36 28.56
N GLY A 91 6.99 10.88 28.29
CA GLY A 91 7.70 9.91 29.13
C GLY A 91 7.74 8.47 28.60
N TYR A 92 7.14 8.18 27.43
CA TYR A 92 7.30 6.90 26.76
C TYR A 92 8.75 6.76 26.23
N ARG A 93 9.53 5.82 26.77
CA ARG A 93 10.91 5.49 26.37
C ARG A 93 11.04 4.00 26.08
#